data_AF-A0A1G2IWU6-F1
#
_entry.id   AF-A0A1G2IWU6-F1
#
_cell.length_a   1.000
_cell.length_b   1.000
_cell.length_c   1.000
_cell.angle_alpha   90.00
_cell.angle_beta   90.00
_cell.angle_gamma   90.00
#
_symmetry.space_group_name_H-M   'P 1'
#
loop_
_entity.id
_entity.type
_entity.pdbx_description
1 polymer ?
#
loop_
_entity_poly.entity_id
_entity_poly.type
_entity_poly.pdbx_seq_one_letter_code
_entity_poly.pdbx_strand_id
1 'polypeptide(L)'
;MENKSINNNVMKIILIITDTKKKSLIFVDENLKIYSLREIVLAVQNGLFKNIYIVNRSGNIYLRSAGSVLKEEKLDRISISSYQLFYSLQDIGKILSIPSFNNYWQKYQQNLLQEQQEKLGACIIIDDHPRILKANAQYKLTTNKKIIFSAAKKFNVDPYLLAAILIDELARLNPIEDITDMLAVYFIGVNTSAGIGQVKTDTAKGLMLTGYYNPDLDKFSSKGKIKKASRQEVYEYIKQPKHSIFFVAARMRYFIDEWKRFVDLSKRPEIITTLYSLSADNPKSNPQPNDRGLQIANEFYNIAKDWFK
;
A
#
# COMPACT_ATOMS: atom_id res chain seq x y z
N MET A 1 45.64 19.60 1.90
CA MET A 1 44.44 19.63 2.76
C MET A 1 43.45 20.61 2.13
N GLU A 2 42.60 20.11 1.25
CA GLU A 2 41.45 20.89 0.77
C GLU A 2 40.21 20.38 1.52
N ASN A 3 39.82 21.14 2.55
CA ASN A 3 38.50 21.01 3.15
C ASN A 3 37.48 21.50 2.11
N LYS A 4 36.96 20.57 1.31
CA LYS A 4 35.70 20.79 0.62
C LYS A 4 34.63 20.97 1.69
N SER A 5 34.28 22.22 1.94
CA SER A 5 33.05 22.62 2.60
C SER A 5 31.90 21.88 1.90
N ILE A 6 31.43 20.79 2.52
CA ILE A 6 30.19 20.16 2.12
C ILE A 6 29.12 21.19 2.45
N ASN A 7 28.56 21.79 1.41
CA ASN A 7 27.40 22.65 1.52
C ASN A 7 26.24 21.73 1.97
N ASN A 8 26.16 21.45 3.27
CA ASN A 8 25.11 20.65 3.86
C ASN A 8 23.83 21.47 3.75
N ASN A 9 23.14 21.32 2.63
CA ASN A 9 21.78 21.80 2.50
C ASN A 9 20.98 21.13 3.62
N VAL A 10 20.57 21.95 4.57
CA VAL A 10 19.86 21.50 5.75
C VAL A 10 18.50 21.02 5.29
N MET A 11 18.17 19.78 5.65
CA MET A 11 16.91 19.17 5.27
C MET A 11 15.80 19.54 6.25
N LYS A 12 14.56 19.61 5.74
CA LYS A 12 13.33 19.71 6.53
C LYS A 12 12.59 18.38 6.56
N ILE A 13 12.04 18.04 7.73
CA ILE A 13 11.05 16.96 7.86
C ILE A 13 9.68 17.52 7.45
N ILE A 14 8.98 16.85 6.54
CA ILE A 14 7.68 17.30 6.01
C ILE A 14 6.51 16.41 6.44
N LEU A 15 6.79 15.18 6.86
CA LEU A 15 5.77 14.23 7.32
C LEU A 15 6.36 13.30 8.39
N ILE A 16 5.56 13.01 9.42
CA ILE A 16 5.88 12.02 10.45
C ILE A 16 4.72 11.03 10.57
N ILE A 17 5.03 9.74 10.56
CA ILE A 17 4.04 8.71 10.84
C ILE A 17 4.18 8.26 12.30
N THR A 18 3.04 8.18 12.97
CA THR A 18 2.95 7.80 14.39
C THR A 18 2.14 6.54 14.60
N ASP A 19 2.39 5.83 15.71
CA ASP A 19 1.51 4.75 16.17
C ASP A 19 0.22 5.28 16.82
N THR A 20 -0.62 4.36 17.31
CA THR A 20 -1.87 4.69 18.01
C THR A 20 -1.65 5.40 19.35
N LYS A 21 -0.43 5.38 19.90
CA LYS A 21 0.00 6.08 21.11
C LYS A 21 0.73 7.40 20.79
N LYS A 22 0.69 7.86 19.53
CA LYS A 22 1.37 9.07 19.02
C LYS A 22 2.90 9.00 19.09
N LYS A 23 3.49 7.81 19.21
CA LYS A 23 4.94 7.63 19.11
C LYS A 23 5.36 7.73 17.65
N SER A 24 6.30 8.61 17.34
CA SER A 24 6.89 8.73 16.00
C SER A 24 7.62 7.45 15.61
N LEU A 25 7.28 6.91 14.44
CA LEU A 25 7.86 5.69 13.89
C LEU A 25 8.72 5.99 12.67
N ILE A 26 8.20 6.83 11.77
CA ILE A 26 8.80 7.15 10.47
C ILE A 26 8.82 8.66 10.26
N PHE A 27 9.88 9.13 9.62
CA PHE A 27 10.10 10.53 9.28
C PHE A 27 10.39 10.63 7.78
N VAL A 28 9.81 11.62 7.11
CA VAL A 28 10.01 11.87 5.69
C VAL A 28 10.54 13.29 5.51
N ASP A 29 11.63 13.44 4.77
CA ASP A 29 12.20 14.75 4.46
C ASP A 29 11.63 15.35 3.17
N GLU A 30 12.00 16.61 2.88
CA GLU A 30 11.53 17.36 1.72
C GLU A 30 11.97 16.79 0.36
N ASN A 31 12.94 15.87 0.35
CA ASN A 31 13.34 15.09 -0.83
C ASN A 31 12.67 13.72 -0.87
N LEU A 32 11.63 13.51 -0.06
CA LEU A 32 10.90 12.24 0.08
C LEU A 32 11.75 11.09 0.60
N LYS A 33 12.92 11.36 1.19
CA LYS A 33 13.72 10.31 1.83
C LYS A 33 13.10 9.95 3.17
N ILE A 34 13.04 8.64 3.41
CA ILE A 34 12.35 8.05 4.55
C ILE A 34 13.39 7.56 5.57
N TYR A 35 13.11 7.81 6.85
CA TYR A 35 13.98 7.45 7.96
C TYR A 35 13.18 6.74 9.05
N SER A 36 13.75 5.66 9.57
CA SER A 36 13.36 5.09 10.86
C SER A 36 13.81 6.00 12.00
N LEU A 37 13.29 5.77 13.21
CA LEU A 37 13.71 6.50 14.42
C LEU A 37 15.24 6.43 14.63
N ARG A 38 15.88 5.30 14.34
CA ARG A 38 17.33 5.14 14.52
C ARG A 38 18.10 5.98 13.50
N GLU A 39 17.69 5.95 12.25
CA GLU A 39 18.35 6.68 11.16
C GLU A 39 18.20 8.19 11.32
N ILE A 40 17.00 8.66 11.68
CA ILE A 40 16.77 10.10 11.87
C ILE A 40 17.56 10.64 13.07
N VAL A 41 17.73 9.86 14.14
CA VAL A 41 18.54 10.26 15.30
C VAL A 41 20.00 10.46 14.89
N LEU A 42 20.57 9.53 14.11
CA LEU A 42 21.93 9.66 13.58
C LEU A 42 22.05 10.87 12.64
N ALA A 43 21.05 11.08 11.78
CA ALA A 43 21.04 12.22 10.85
C ALA A 43 20.97 13.57 11.59
N VAL A 44 20.18 13.67 12.66
CA VAL A 44 20.12 14.86 13.52
C VAL A 44 21.45 15.08 14.25
N GLN A 45 22.08 14.03 14.77
CA GLN A 45 23.41 14.13 15.40
C GLN A 45 24.48 14.64 14.43
N ASN A 46 24.37 14.27 13.16
CA ASN A 46 25.27 14.72 12.10
C ASN A 46 24.92 16.11 11.54
N GLY A 47 23.94 16.80 12.12
CA GLY A 47 23.55 18.16 11.73
C GLY A 47 22.80 18.25 10.40
N LEU A 48 22.22 17.15 9.90
CA LEU A 48 21.47 17.14 8.63
C LEU A 48 20.16 17.94 8.72
N PHE A 49 19.57 18.00 9.92
CA PHE A 49 18.31 18.70 10.18
C PHE A 49 18.54 19.85 11.17
N LYS A 50 18.05 21.06 10.84
CA LYS A 50 18.04 22.19 11.78
C LYS A 50 16.79 22.19 12.63
N ASN A 51 16.90 22.81 13.79
CA ASN A 51 15.78 23.10 14.70
C ASN A 51 15.04 21.85 15.20
N ILE A 52 15.71 20.70 15.17
CA ILE A 52 15.25 19.45 15.76
C ILE A 52 16.33 19.01 16.74
N TYR A 53 15.92 18.58 17.93
CA TYR A 53 16.84 18.03 18.93
C TYR A 53 16.34 16.69 19.46
N ILE A 54 17.30 15.90 19.92
CA ILE A 54 17.05 14.58 20.49
C ILE A 54 16.75 14.73 21.97
N VAL A 55 15.71 14.04 22.42
CA VAL A 55 15.36 13.90 23.83
C VAL A 55 15.53 12.46 24.24
N ASN A 56 16.26 12.24 25.34
CA ASN A 56 16.37 10.96 26.00
C ASN A 56 15.76 11.07 27.40
N ARG A 57 14.68 10.33 27.67
CA ARG A 57 14.07 10.24 28.99
C ARG A 57 13.81 8.79 29.35
N SER A 58 14.45 8.33 30.43
CA SER A 58 14.27 6.97 30.97
C SER A 58 14.47 5.89 29.90
N GLY A 59 15.48 6.05 29.05
CA GLY A 59 15.79 5.11 27.95
C GLY A 59 14.93 5.27 26.70
N ASN A 60 13.93 6.17 26.71
CA ASN A 60 13.14 6.46 25.52
C ASN A 60 13.74 7.64 24.75
N ILE A 61 14.14 7.37 23.51
CA ILE A 61 14.65 8.37 22.57
C ILE A 61 13.50 8.85 21.67
N TYR A 62 13.36 10.16 21.52
CA TYR A 62 12.42 10.79 20.59
C TYR A 62 12.93 12.17 20.15
N LEU A 63 12.33 12.73 19.11
CA LEU A 63 12.70 14.04 18.56
C LEU A 63 11.72 15.13 19.01
N ARG A 64 12.20 16.38 19.13
CA ARG A 64 11.38 17.57 19.34
C ARG A 64 11.83 18.73 18.46
N SER A 65 10.89 19.57 18.04
CA SER A 65 11.18 20.87 17.44
C SER A 65 11.73 21.84 18.47
N ALA A 66 12.70 22.66 18.06
CA ALA A 66 13.15 23.81 18.82
C ALA A 66 12.00 24.82 19.01
N GLY A 67 12.09 25.63 20.08
CA GLY A 67 11.05 26.61 20.40
C GLY A 67 10.86 27.71 19.34
N SER A 68 11.90 27.98 18.55
CA SER A 68 11.95 28.97 17.47
C SER A 68 11.29 28.55 16.16
N VAL A 69 10.86 27.28 16.04
CA VAL A 69 10.27 26.75 14.81
C VAL A 69 8.86 27.29 14.62
N LEU A 70 8.54 27.70 13.38
CA LEU A 70 7.18 28.09 12.97
C LEU A 70 6.18 27.00 13.35
N LYS A 71 4.97 27.38 13.76
CA LYS A 71 4.00 26.43 14.31
C LYS A 71 3.70 25.29 13.34
N GLU A 72 3.62 25.60 12.05
CA GLU A 72 3.31 24.70 10.94
C GLU A 72 4.44 23.69 10.67
N GLU A 73 5.68 24.02 11.03
CA GLU A 73 6.86 23.18 10.87
C GLU A 73 7.16 22.34 12.13
N LYS A 74 6.35 22.47 13.19
CA LYS A 74 6.56 21.68 14.41
C LYS A 74 6.23 20.21 14.15
N LEU A 75 7.05 19.31 14.71
CA LEU A 75 6.94 17.86 14.50
C LEU A 75 5.54 17.30 14.82
N ASP A 76 4.86 17.85 15.83
CA ASP A 76 3.49 17.48 16.21
C ASP A 76 2.46 17.87 15.14
N ARG A 77 2.68 18.97 14.41
CA ARG A 77 1.79 19.47 13.35
C ARG A 77 1.99 18.77 12.02
N ILE A 78 3.20 18.29 11.76
CA ILE A 78 3.51 17.50 10.56
C ILE A 78 3.30 15.99 10.75
N SER A 79 2.69 15.58 11.87
CA SER A 79 2.43 14.17 12.18
C SER A 79 1.04 13.71 11.75
N ILE A 80 0.97 12.47 11.26
CA ILE A 80 -0.26 11.71 11.06
C ILE A 80 -0.13 10.35 11.72
N SER A 81 -1.26 9.72 12.04
CA SER A 81 -1.25 8.33 12.49
C SER A 81 -1.08 7.36 11.32
N SER A 82 -0.47 6.21 11.58
CA SER A 82 -0.41 5.12 10.61
C SER A 82 -1.79 4.68 10.14
N TYR A 83 -2.80 4.72 11.02
CA TYR A 83 -4.19 4.44 10.66
C TYR A 83 -4.71 5.39 9.58
N GLN A 84 -4.47 6.69 9.73
CA GLN A 84 -4.82 7.68 8.71
C GLN A 84 -4.06 7.40 7.41
N LEU A 85 -2.75 7.10 7.49
CA LEU A 85 -1.95 6.75 6.32
C LEU A 85 -2.54 5.56 5.55
N PHE A 86 -2.85 4.44 6.22
CA PHE A 86 -3.44 3.27 5.55
C PHE A 86 -4.83 3.55 4.97
N TYR A 87 -5.59 4.47 5.58
CA TYR A 87 -6.88 4.89 5.04
C TYR A 87 -6.74 5.60 3.68
N SER A 88 -5.60 6.24 3.40
CA SER A 88 -5.32 6.91 2.11
C SER A 88 -5.34 5.97 0.90
N LEU A 89 -5.07 4.68 1.11
CA LEU A 89 -5.11 3.67 0.05
C LEU A 89 -6.53 3.53 -0.52
N GLN A 90 -7.54 3.74 0.32
CA GLN A 90 -8.95 3.60 -0.08
C GLN A 90 -9.57 4.92 -0.52
N ASP A 91 -9.24 6.01 0.17
CA ASP A 91 -9.84 7.31 -0.02
C ASP A 91 -8.77 8.39 0.20
N ILE A 92 -8.13 8.80 -0.89
CA ILE A 92 -7.09 9.81 -0.81
C ILE A 92 -7.67 11.18 -0.44
N GLY A 93 -8.87 11.50 -0.91
CA GLY A 93 -9.48 12.82 -0.74
C GLY A 93 -9.61 13.20 0.73
N LYS A 94 -10.01 12.25 1.58
CA LYS A 94 -10.08 12.47 3.03
C LYS A 94 -8.71 12.75 3.66
N ILE A 95 -7.64 12.07 3.23
CA ILE A 95 -6.32 12.32 3.82
C ILE A 95 -5.67 13.61 3.29
N LEU A 96 -5.99 14.05 2.07
CA LEU A 96 -5.52 15.32 1.52
C LEU A 96 -6.07 16.54 2.28
N SER A 97 -7.14 16.38 3.05
CA SER A 97 -7.60 17.42 3.99
C SER A 97 -6.63 17.65 5.16
N ILE A 98 -5.69 16.72 5.40
CA ILE A 98 -4.66 16.85 6.43
C ILE A 98 -3.46 17.60 5.84
N PRO A 99 -3.10 18.79 6.34
CA PRO A 99 -2.07 19.64 5.72
C PRO A 99 -0.71 18.96 5.55
N SER A 100 -0.28 18.17 6.54
CA SER A 100 1.01 17.48 6.51
C SER A 100 1.08 16.41 5.42
N PHE A 101 0.01 15.63 5.25
CA PHE A 101 -0.06 14.67 4.16
C PHE A 101 -0.23 15.34 2.80
N ASN A 102 -0.99 16.44 2.72
CA ASN A 102 -1.11 17.20 1.48
C ASN A 102 0.24 17.76 1.01
N ASN A 103 1.07 18.26 1.92
CA ASN A 103 2.41 18.73 1.59
C ASN A 103 3.29 17.59 1.05
N TYR A 104 3.28 16.44 1.72
CA TYR A 104 3.93 15.23 1.22
C TYR A 104 3.42 14.84 -0.17
N TRP A 105 2.11 14.82 -0.35
CA TRP A 105 1.46 14.46 -1.60
C TRP A 105 1.88 15.38 -2.73
N GLN A 106 1.85 16.70 -2.53
CA GLN A 106 2.29 17.66 -3.54
C GLN A 106 3.75 17.46 -3.93
N LYS A 107 4.63 17.15 -2.98
CA LYS A 107 6.04 16.83 -3.27
C LYS A 107 6.19 15.54 -4.05
N TYR A 108 5.45 14.50 -3.67
CA TYR A 108 5.39 13.25 -4.43
C TYR A 108 4.94 13.48 -5.88
N GLN A 109 3.86 14.23 -6.08
CA GLN A 109 3.33 14.56 -7.40
C GLN A 109 4.33 15.35 -8.25
N GLN A 110 5.00 16.34 -7.66
CA GLN A 110 6.04 17.11 -8.35
C GLN A 110 7.19 16.22 -8.83
N ASN A 111 7.70 15.34 -7.97
CA ASN A 111 8.75 14.40 -8.33
C ASN A 111 8.30 13.43 -9.43
N LEU A 112 7.08 12.89 -9.33
CA LEU A 112 6.53 11.98 -10.33
C LEU A 112 6.36 12.66 -11.70
N LEU A 113 5.91 13.91 -11.75
CA LEU A 113 5.77 14.68 -12.99
C LEU A 113 7.13 15.02 -13.60
N GLN A 114 8.14 15.32 -12.78
CA GLN A 114 9.51 15.50 -13.25
C GLN A 114 10.05 14.22 -13.88
N GLU A 115 9.93 13.08 -13.17
CA GLU A 115 10.33 11.78 -13.73
C GLU A 115 9.57 11.43 -15.01
N GLN A 116 8.29 11.80 -15.08
CA GLN A 116 7.46 11.60 -16.26
C GLN A 116 8.03 12.35 -17.48
N GLN A 117 8.41 13.62 -17.31
CA GLN A 117 9.01 14.44 -18.35
C GLN A 117 10.37 13.89 -18.79
N GLU A 118 11.23 13.52 -17.84
CA GLU A 118 12.57 12.99 -18.11
C GLU A 118 12.53 11.64 -18.82
N LYS A 119 11.59 10.76 -18.46
CA LYS A 119 11.47 9.41 -19.01
C LYS A 119 10.50 9.31 -20.19
N LEU A 120 9.89 10.43 -20.60
CA LEU A 120 8.81 10.47 -21.60
C LEU A 120 7.70 9.42 -21.31
N GLY A 121 7.36 9.28 -20.04
CA GLY A 121 6.46 8.23 -19.54
C GLY A 121 5.00 8.69 -19.47
N ALA A 122 4.07 7.73 -19.45
CA ALA A 122 2.70 7.98 -19.02
C ALA A 122 2.51 7.50 -17.58
N CYS A 123 1.58 8.11 -16.85
CA CYS A 123 1.21 7.70 -15.50
C CYS A 123 -0.08 6.86 -15.50
N ILE A 124 -0.24 6.00 -14.50
CA ILE A 124 -1.56 5.52 -14.08
C ILE A 124 -2.21 6.64 -13.25
N ILE A 125 -3.45 7.01 -13.59
CA ILE A 125 -4.19 8.09 -12.94
C ILE A 125 -5.35 7.48 -12.16
N ILE A 126 -5.51 7.88 -10.90
CA ILE A 126 -6.61 7.46 -10.02
C ILE A 126 -7.11 8.68 -9.28
N ASP A 127 -8.42 8.93 -9.37
CA ASP A 127 -9.09 10.10 -8.78
C ASP A 127 -8.42 11.41 -9.25
N ASP A 128 -8.18 11.55 -10.56
CA ASP A 128 -7.51 12.69 -11.20
C ASP A 128 -6.06 12.96 -10.75
N HIS A 129 -5.45 12.03 -10.02
CA HIS A 129 -4.06 12.16 -9.58
C HIS A 129 -3.16 11.10 -10.21
N PRO A 130 -2.02 11.47 -10.84
CA PRO A 130 -1.03 10.50 -11.28
C PRO A 130 -0.44 9.77 -10.06
N ARG A 131 -0.41 8.44 -10.11
CA ARG A 131 -0.03 7.61 -8.97
C ARG A 131 1.31 6.92 -9.11
N ILE A 132 1.62 6.48 -10.32
CA ILE A 132 2.84 5.72 -10.64
C ILE A 132 3.08 5.82 -12.14
N LEU A 133 4.35 5.81 -12.57
CA LEU A 133 4.68 5.64 -13.99
C LEU A 133 4.19 4.27 -14.50
N LYS A 134 3.57 4.25 -15.68
CA LYS A 134 3.12 3.01 -16.34
C LYS A 134 4.25 2.00 -16.48
N ALA A 135 5.47 2.44 -16.80
CA ALA A 135 6.64 1.56 -16.91
C ALA A 135 6.98 0.86 -15.58
N ASN A 136 6.89 1.55 -14.45
CA ASN A 136 7.16 0.97 -13.13
C ASN A 136 6.08 -0.06 -12.75
N ALA A 137 4.80 0.29 -12.97
CA ALA A 137 3.69 -0.64 -12.76
C ALA A 137 3.81 -1.88 -13.66
N GLN A 138 4.13 -1.68 -14.94
CA GLN A 138 4.34 -2.73 -15.92
C GLN A 138 5.47 -3.66 -15.49
N TYR A 139 6.61 -3.13 -15.07
CA TYR A 139 7.74 -3.93 -14.59
C TYR A 139 7.38 -4.82 -13.39
N LYS A 140 6.72 -4.24 -12.37
CA LYS A 140 6.26 -4.99 -11.19
C LYS A 140 5.28 -6.10 -11.57
N LEU A 141 4.39 -5.84 -12.54
CA LEU A 141 3.39 -6.80 -13.00
C LEU A 141 3.99 -7.91 -13.89
N THR A 142 4.82 -7.57 -14.88
CA THR A 142 5.40 -8.52 -15.84
C THR A 142 6.40 -9.47 -15.18
N THR A 143 7.13 -9.00 -14.16
CA THR A 143 7.98 -9.86 -13.30
C THR A 143 7.17 -11.00 -12.65
N ASN A 144 5.88 -10.77 -12.41
CA ASN A 144 4.96 -11.75 -11.82
C ASN A 144 4.03 -12.43 -12.84
N LYS A 145 4.22 -12.24 -14.16
CA LYS A 145 3.33 -12.75 -15.22
C LYS A 145 3.01 -14.24 -15.06
N LYS A 146 4.03 -15.09 -14.88
CA LYS A 146 3.85 -16.55 -14.72
C LYS A 146 2.98 -16.90 -13.50
N ILE A 147 3.15 -16.17 -12.39
CA ILE A 147 2.40 -16.37 -11.15
C ILE A 147 0.94 -15.96 -11.37
N ILE A 148 0.70 -14.82 -12.01
CA ILE A 148 -0.64 -14.28 -12.32
C ILE A 148 -1.43 -15.30 -13.16
N PHE A 149 -0.86 -15.77 -14.27
CA PHE A 149 -1.52 -16.75 -15.13
C PHE A 149 -1.73 -18.10 -14.42
N SER A 150 -0.79 -18.52 -13.56
CA SER A 150 -0.94 -19.76 -12.78
C SER A 150 -2.06 -19.65 -11.74
N ALA A 151 -2.16 -18.51 -11.05
CA ALA A 151 -3.23 -18.23 -10.11
C ALA A 151 -4.58 -18.20 -10.84
N ALA A 152 -4.67 -17.42 -11.93
CA ALA A 152 -5.86 -17.31 -12.75
C ALA A 152 -6.37 -18.68 -13.23
N LYS A 153 -5.46 -19.53 -13.73
CA LYS A 153 -5.78 -20.92 -14.12
C LYS A 153 -6.29 -21.74 -12.94
N LYS A 154 -5.58 -21.72 -11.80
CA LYS A 154 -5.96 -22.50 -10.60
C LYS A 154 -7.36 -22.15 -10.12
N PHE A 155 -7.72 -20.87 -10.16
CA PHE A 155 -8.98 -20.36 -9.65
C PHE A 155 -10.04 -20.15 -10.74
N ASN A 156 -9.74 -20.54 -11.99
CA ASN A 156 -10.60 -20.35 -13.15
C ASN A 156 -11.12 -18.90 -13.29
N VAL A 157 -10.26 -17.89 -13.09
CA VAL A 157 -10.63 -16.47 -13.23
C VAL A 157 -9.90 -15.84 -14.41
N ASP A 158 -10.41 -14.72 -14.92
CA ASP A 158 -9.77 -14.00 -16.01
C ASP A 158 -8.39 -13.45 -15.55
N PRO A 159 -7.27 -13.85 -16.19
CA PRO A 159 -5.93 -13.38 -15.82
C PRO A 159 -5.74 -11.87 -16.03
N TYR A 160 -6.40 -11.27 -17.00
CA TYR A 160 -6.32 -9.84 -17.27
C TYR A 160 -7.12 -9.03 -16.26
N LEU A 161 -8.25 -9.56 -15.78
CA LEU A 161 -9.00 -8.94 -14.67
C LEU A 161 -8.23 -9.04 -13.35
N LEU A 162 -7.61 -10.19 -13.08
CA LEU A 162 -6.71 -10.35 -11.94
C LEU A 162 -5.55 -9.34 -12.01
N ALA A 163 -4.93 -9.20 -13.18
CA ALA A 163 -3.87 -8.23 -13.40
C ALA A 163 -4.35 -6.77 -13.26
N ALA A 164 -5.55 -6.44 -13.73
CA ALA A 164 -6.15 -5.12 -13.57
C ALA A 164 -6.33 -4.73 -12.09
N ILE A 165 -6.78 -5.68 -11.25
CA ILE A 165 -6.86 -5.48 -9.79
C ILE A 165 -5.46 -5.17 -9.21
N LEU A 166 -4.43 -5.91 -9.64
CA LEU A 166 -3.07 -5.68 -9.18
C LEU A 166 -2.51 -4.32 -9.63
N ILE A 167 -2.88 -3.82 -10.82
CA ILE A 167 -2.51 -2.48 -11.28
C ILE A 167 -3.07 -1.41 -10.35
N ASP A 168 -4.35 -1.52 -9.99
CA ASP A 168 -5.01 -0.58 -9.07
C ASP A 168 -4.37 -0.60 -7.67
N GLU A 169 -4.11 -1.78 -7.11
CA GLU A 169 -3.46 -1.91 -5.80
C GLU A 169 -2.03 -1.37 -5.82
N LEU A 170 -1.26 -1.65 -6.87
CA LEU A 170 0.09 -1.09 -7.06
C LEU A 170 0.05 0.44 -7.15
N ALA A 171 -0.87 1.00 -7.94
CA ALA A 171 -0.98 2.44 -8.11
C ALA A 171 -1.39 3.14 -6.80
N ARG A 172 -2.33 2.57 -6.04
CA ARG A 172 -2.74 3.13 -4.75
C ARG A 172 -1.64 3.06 -3.69
N LEU A 173 -0.86 1.97 -3.69
CA LEU A 173 0.23 1.77 -2.74
C LEU A 173 1.48 2.61 -3.06
N ASN A 174 1.84 2.75 -4.34
CA ASN A 174 3.13 3.32 -4.77
C ASN A 174 3.51 4.64 -4.07
N PRO A 175 2.58 5.62 -3.90
CA PRO A 175 2.93 6.87 -3.26
C PRO A 175 3.36 6.75 -1.80
N ILE A 176 3.09 5.63 -1.14
CA ILE A 176 3.43 5.42 0.28
C ILE A 176 4.13 4.06 0.50
N GLU A 177 4.53 3.36 -0.56
CA GLU A 177 5.05 1.98 -0.50
C GLU A 177 6.24 1.88 0.46
N ASP A 178 7.27 2.70 0.26
CA ASP A 178 8.47 2.72 1.10
C ASP A 178 8.16 3.05 2.58
N ILE A 179 7.16 3.91 2.82
CA ILE A 179 6.68 4.21 4.17
C ILE A 179 6.02 2.96 4.76
N THR A 180 5.14 2.32 4.01
CA THR A 180 4.42 1.12 4.47
C THR A 180 5.33 -0.09 4.68
N ASP A 181 6.38 -0.24 3.87
CA ASP A 181 7.37 -1.30 3.99
C ASP A 181 8.19 -1.15 5.28
N MET A 182 8.61 0.08 5.61
CA MET A 182 9.27 0.34 6.88
C MET A 182 8.29 0.21 8.07
N LEU A 183 7.01 0.53 7.87
CA LEU A 183 5.97 0.33 8.88
C LEU A 183 5.63 -1.14 9.13
N ALA A 184 5.88 -2.03 8.17
CA ALA A 184 5.50 -3.43 8.22
C ALA A 184 5.86 -4.10 9.55
N VAL A 185 7.05 -3.81 10.07
CA VAL A 185 7.58 -4.33 11.34
C VAL A 185 6.70 -3.98 12.54
N TYR A 186 6.03 -2.82 12.53
CA TYR A 186 5.18 -2.35 13.62
C TYR A 186 3.74 -2.88 13.54
N PHE A 187 3.30 -3.37 12.38
CA PHE A 187 1.95 -3.89 12.17
C PHE A 187 1.89 -5.42 12.09
N ILE A 188 2.99 -6.08 12.42
CA ILE A 188 3.02 -7.53 12.60
C ILE A 188 2.06 -7.91 13.75
N GLY A 189 0.99 -8.62 13.43
CA GLY A 189 -0.01 -9.08 14.41
C GLY A 189 -1.35 -8.33 14.41
N VAL A 190 -1.49 -7.23 13.66
CA VAL A 190 -2.79 -6.56 13.42
C VAL A 190 -3.40 -6.98 12.08
N ASN A 191 -4.69 -6.67 11.86
CA ASN A 191 -5.36 -6.95 10.58
C ASN A 191 -4.89 -5.97 9.50
N THR A 192 -3.75 -6.25 8.88
CA THR A 192 -3.11 -5.39 7.88
C THR A 192 -3.19 -5.99 6.48
N SER A 193 -3.22 -5.11 5.47
CA SER A 193 -3.06 -5.46 4.05
C SER A 193 -1.58 -5.59 3.72
N ALA A 194 -1.20 -6.56 2.87
CA ALA A 194 0.20 -6.73 2.46
C ALA A 194 0.36 -7.33 1.06
N GLY A 195 1.57 -7.14 0.54
CA GLY A 195 1.99 -7.63 -0.77
C GLY A 195 1.35 -6.87 -1.94
N ILE A 196 1.70 -7.31 -3.15
CA ILE A 196 1.24 -6.71 -4.41
C ILE A 196 -0.29 -6.66 -4.57
N GLY A 197 -1.01 -7.57 -3.91
CA GLY A 197 -2.47 -7.59 -3.90
C GLY A 197 -3.12 -6.85 -2.74
N GLN A 198 -2.36 -6.30 -1.79
CA GLN A 198 -2.89 -5.63 -0.59
C GLN A 198 -3.95 -6.45 0.17
N VAL A 199 -3.73 -7.76 0.29
CA VAL A 199 -4.68 -8.68 0.93
C VAL A 199 -4.61 -8.55 2.45
N LYS A 200 -5.76 -8.35 3.12
CA LYS A 200 -5.83 -8.31 4.59
C LYS A 200 -5.58 -9.69 5.20
N THR A 201 -4.88 -9.75 6.34
CA THR A 201 -4.64 -11.03 7.05
C THR A 201 -5.94 -11.77 7.39
N ASP A 202 -6.99 -11.05 7.79
CA ASP A 202 -8.28 -11.68 8.13
C ASP A 202 -9.01 -12.19 6.88
N THR A 203 -8.88 -11.49 5.74
CA THR A 203 -9.41 -11.97 4.45
C THR A 203 -8.69 -13.23 3.99
N ALA A 204 -7.35 -13.25 4.06
CA ALA A 204 -6.56 -14.44 3.74
C ALA A 204 -6.93 -15.63 4.63
N LYS A 205 -7.04 -15.40 5.94
CA LYS A 205 -7.48 -16.42 6.91
C LYS A 205 -8.90 -16.92 6.62
N GLY A 206 -9.82 -16.02 6.23
CA GLY A 206 -11.16 -16.38 5.77
C GLY A 206 -11.14 -17.34 4.59
N LEU A 207 -10.36 -17.01 3.55
CA LEU A 207 -10.19 -17.84 2.35
C LEU A 207 -9.52 -19.20 2.64
N MET A 208 -8.63 -19.25 3.63
CA MET A 208 -8.06 -20.51 4.12
C MET A 208 -9.12 -21.37 4.82
N LEU A 209 -9.96 -20.76 5.67
CA LEU A 209 -11.01 -21.47 6.42
C LEU A 209 -12.13 -22.00 5.53
N THR A 210 -12.47 -21.27 4.46
CA THR A 210 -13.44 -21.69 3.45
C THR A 210 -12.85 -22.67 2.44
N GLY A 211 -11.53 -22.88 2.45
CA GLY A 211 -10.85 -23.88 1.62
C GLY A 211 -10.50 -23.41 0.21
N TYR A 212 -10.69 -22.12 -0.10
CA TYR A 212 -10.34 -21.58 -1.42
C TYR A 212 -8.82 -21.58 -1.62
N TYR A 213 -8.04 -21.11 -0.65
CA TYR A 213 -6.60 -21.14 -0.77
C TYR A 213 -5.87 -21.37 0.54
N ASN A 214 -4.99 -22.37 0.53
CA ASN A 214 -4.04 -22.63 1.60
C ASN A 214 -2.61 -22.50 1.05
N PRO A 215 -1.79 -21.57 1.57
CA PRO A 215 -0.43 -21.37 1.10
C PRO A 215 0.54 -22.46 1.57
N ASP A 216 0.20 -23.22 2.63
CA ASP A 216 1.05 -24.23 3.25
C ASP A 216 0.18 -25.34 3.89
N LEU A 217 0.07 -26.47 3.18
CA LEU A 217 -0.79 -27.57 3.59
C LEU A 217 -0.27 -28.30 4.85
N ASP A 218 1.02 -28.24 5.15
CA ASP A 218 1.60 -28.91 6.32
C ASP A 218 1.38 -28.08 7.58
N LYS A 219 1.69 -26.79 7.48
CA LYS A 219 1.48 -25.83 8.57
C LYS A 219 -0.01 -25.62 8.86
N PHE A 220 -0.82 -25.49 7.83
CA PHE A 220 -2.25 -25.19 7.94
C PHE A 220 -3.12 -26.41 7.56
N SER A 221 -2.72 -27.59 8.02
CA SER A 221 -3.33 -28.88 7.64
C SER A 221 -4.77 -29.10 8.10
N SER A 222 -5.33 -28.24 8.95
CA SER A 222 -6.72 -28.36 9.41
C SER A 222 -7.32 -27.00 9.74
N LYS A 223 -8.66 -26.91 9.72
CA LYS A 223 -9.40 -25.71 10.17
C LYS A 223 -9.02 -25.30 11.59
N GLY A 224 -8.73 -26.27 12.46
CA GLY A 224 -8.25 -26.00 13.83
C GLY A 224 -6.90 -25.29 13.86
N LYS A 225 -5.93 -25.74 13.05
CA LYS A 225 -4.62 -25.07 12.91
C LYS A 225 -4.78 -23.68 12.29
N ILE A 226 -5.60 -23.53 11.25
CA ILE A 226 -5.87 -22.24 10.62
C ILE A 226 -6.46 -21.25 11.64
N LYS A 227 -7.45 -21.65 12.44
CA LYS A 227 -8.05 -20.78 13.48
C LYS A 227 -7.02 -20.31 14.50
N LYS A 228 -6.08 -21.17 14.90
CA LYS A 228 -5.00 -20.85 15.85
C LYS A 228 -3.86 -20.03 15.25
N ALA A 229 -3.70 -20.02 13.92
CA ALA A 229 -2.66 -19.25 13.25
C ALA A 229 -2.78 -17.76 13.62
N SER A 230 -1.67 -17.19 14.07
CA SER A 230 -1.54 -15.77 14.36
C SER A 230 -1.58 -14.95 13.07
N ARG A 231 -1.95 -13.67 13.18
CA ARG A 231 -1.90 -12.76 12.01
C ARG A 231 -0.48 -12.59 11.48
N GLN A 232 0.52 -12.63 12.35
CA GLN A 232 1.94 -12.63 11.96
C GLN A 232 2.29 -13.83 11.06
N GLU A 233 1.85 -15.04 11.43
CA GLU A 233 2.11 -16.20 10.60
C GLU A 233 1.44 -16.12 9.23
N VAL A 234 0.22 -15.57 9.14
CA VAL A 234 -0.45 -15.34 7.86
C VAL A 234 0.24 -14.24 7.05
N TYR A 235 0.69 -13.18 7.74
CA TYR A 235 1.44 -12.04 7.17
C TYR A 235 2.66 -12.50 6.37
N GLU A 236 3.42 -13.45 6.91
CA GLU A 236 4.61 -14.01 6.27
C GLU A 236 4.35 -14.64 4.90
N TYR A 237 3.14 -15.14 4.65
CA TYR A 237 2.75 -15.63 3.33
C TYR A 237 2.21 -14.49 2.46
N ILE A 238 1.28 -13.66 2.95
CA ILE A 238 0.63 -12.63 2.10
C ILE A 238 1.60 -11.56 1.57
N LYS A 239 2.74 -11.31 2.25
CA LYS A 239 3.78 -10.40 1.75
C LYS A 239 4.53 -10.96 0.54
N GLN A 240 4.54 -12.28 0.35
CA GLN A 240 5.22 -12.91 -0.78
C GLN A 240 4.38 -12.77 -2.05
N PRO A 241 4.95 -12.30 -3.18
CA PRO A 241 4.18 -12.07 -4.42
C PRO A 241 3.35 -13.28 -4.87
N LYS A 242 3.91 -14.49 -4.80
CA LYS A 242 3.20 -15.74 -5.12
C LYS A 242 1.89 -15.88 -4.36
N HIS A 243 1.95 -15.83 -3.04
CA HIS A 243 0.78 -16.06 -2.20
C HIS A 243 -0.19 -14.88 -2.24
N SER A 244 0.33 -13.64 -2.28
CA SER A 244 -0.47 -12.43 -2.44
C SER A 244 -1.39 -12.54 -3.67
N ILE A 245 -0.81 -12.84 -4.84
CA ILE A 245 -1.54 -12.98 -6.11
C ILE A 245 -2.54 -14.14 -6.07
N PHE A 246 -2.15 -15.28 -5.47
CA PHE A 246 -3.07 -16.42 -5.32
C PHE A 246 -4.25 -16.09 -4.41
N PHE A 247 -4.05 -15.31 -3.34
CA PHE A 247 -5.15 -14.86 -2.49
C PHE A 247 -6.10 -13.90 -3.23
N VAL A 248 -5.59 -13.00 -4.08
CA VAL A 248 -6.45 -12.14 -4.92
C VAL A 248 -7.32 -12.99 -5.85
N ALA A 249 -6.71 -13.93 -6.56
CA ALA A 249 -7.44 -14.83 -7.47
C ALA A 249 -8.44 -15.73 -6.73
N ALA A 250 -8.07 -16.23 -5.54
CA ALA A 250 -8.97 -16.99 -4.67
C ALA A 250 -10.15 -16.13 -4.19
N ARG A 251 -9.93 -14.85 -3.89
CA ARG A 251 -10.98 -13.91 -3.49
C ARG A 251 -11.95 -13.63 -4.64
N MET A 252 -11.46 -13.47 -5.86
CA MET A 252 -12.32 -13.34 -7.05
C MET A 252 -13.21 -14.58 -7.22
N ARG A 253 -12.62 -15.78 -7.11
CA ARG A 253 -13.35 -17.05 -7.19
C ARG A 253 -14.39 -17.17 -6.08
N TYR A 254 -14.03 -16.83 -4.85
CA TYR A 254 -14.96 -16.75 -3.73
C TYR A 254 -16.18 -15.88 -4.05
N PHE A 255 -15.99 -14.66 -4.57
CA PHE A 255 -17.12 -13.82 -4.94
C PHE A 255 -17.99 -14.45 -6.04
N ILE A 256 -17.39 -15.03 -7.08
CA ILE A 256 -18.14 -15.67 -8.16
C ILE A 256 -19.01 -16.81 -7.62
N ASP A 257 -18.46 -17.64 -6.75
CA ASP A 257 -19.15 -18.82 -6.24
C ASP A 257 -20.26 -18.45 -5.24
N GLU A 258 -20.00 -17.51 -4.31
CA GLU A 258 -21.00 -17.05 -3.34
C GLU A 258 -22.15 -16.29 -3.99
N TRP A 259 -21.89 -15.52 -5.04
CA TRP A 259 -22.90 -14.70 -5.70
C TRP A 259 -23.67 -15.44 -6.79
N LYS A 260 -23.21 -16.61 -7.24
CA LYS A 260 -23.79 -17.36 -8.38
C LYS A 260 -25.30 -17.60 -8.28
N ARG A 261 -25.84 -17.75 -7.06
CA ARG A 261 -27.28 -17.94 -6.81
C ARG A 261 -28.11 -16.67 -7.03
N PHE A 262 -27.49 -15.50 -6.98
CA PHE A 262 -28.12 -14.19 -7.10
C PHE A 262 -27.86 -13.58 -8.47
N VAL A 263 -26.63 -13.70 -8.96
CA VAL A 263 -26.18 -13.17 -10.25
C VAL A 263 -24.91 -13.90 -10.70
N ASP A 264 -24.79 -14.17 -11.99
CA ASP A 264 -23.56 -14.72 -12.56
C ASP A 264 -22.50 -13.61 -12.71
N LEU A 265 -21.59 -13.52 -11.74
CA LEU A 265 -20.51 -12.54 -11.77
C LEU A 265 -19.43 -12.82 -12.82
N SER A 266 -19.38 -14.03 -13.41
CA SER A 266 -18.37 -14.35 -14.43
C SER A 266 -18.48 -13.47 -15.67
N LYS A 267 -19.64 -12.85 -15.89
CA LYS A 267 -19.93 -11.91 -16.98
C LYS A 267 -19.98 -10.45 -16.52
N ARG A 268 -19.64 -10.17 -15.26
CA ARG A 268 -19.74 -8.85 -14.63
C ARG A 268 -18.43 -8.44 -13.94
N PRO A 269 -17.34 -8.26 -14.71
CA PRO A 269 -16.02 -7.92 -14.17
C PRO A 269 -16.05 -6.66 -13.29
N GLU A 270 -16.88 -5.68 -13.63
CA GLU A 270 -17.07 -4.43 -12.88
C GLU A 270 -17.65 -4.64 -11.47
N ILE A 271 -18.42 -5.70 -11.26
CA ILE A 271 -18.92 -6.07 -9.93
C ILE A 271 -17.87 -6.83 -9.14
N ILE A 272 -17.14 -7.75 -9.76
CA ILE A 272 -16.04 -8.46 -9.09
C ILE A 272 -15.02 -7.45 -8.53
N THR A 273 -14.64 -6.46 -9.32
CA THR A 273 -13.68 -5.41 -8.93
C THR A 273 -14.27 -4.46 -7.88
N THR A 274 -15.57 -4.12 -7.99
CA THR A 274 -16.29 -3.36 -6.95
C THR A 274 -16.27 -4.10 -5.61
N LEU A 275 -16.60 -5.40 -5.59
CA LEU A 275 -16.61 -6.21 -4.37
C LEU A 275 -15.22 -6.35 -3.75
N TYR A 276 -14.19 -6.46 -4.59
CA TYR A 276 -12.80 -6.44 -4.14
C TYR A 276 -12.47 -5.14 -3.40
N SER A 277 -12.87 -3.99 -3.97
CA SER A 277 -12.62 -2.67 -3.37
C SER A 277 -13.36 -2.42 -2.05
N LEU A 278 -14.61 -2.88 -1.94
CA LEU A 278 -15.49 -2.59 -0.81
C LEU A 278 -15.34 -3.57 0.37
N SER A 279 -14.69 -4.72 0.15
CA SER A 279 -14.71 -5.86 1.10
C SER A 279 -16.14 -6.31 1.48
N ALA A 280 -17.15 -6.00 0.67
CA ALA A 280 -18.55 -6.30 0.98
C ALA A 280 -18.89 -7.76 0.61
N ASP A 281 -19.46 -8.50 1.55
CA ASP A 281 -19.75 -9.93 1.38
C ASP A 281 -21.22 -10.24 1.12
N ASN A 282 -22.15 -9.30 1.30
CA ASN A 282 -23.58 -9.59 1.19
C ASN A 282 -24.06 -9.55 -0.27
N PRO A 283 -24.51 -10.69 -0.83
CA PRO A 283 -25.03 -10.75 -2.19
C PRO A 283 -26.29 -9.90 -2.37
N LYS A 284 -26.39 -9.27 -3.53
CA LYS A 284 -27.57 -8.51 -3.97
C LYS A 284 -28.02 -9.05 -5.32
N SER A 285 -29.32 -9.04 -5.58
CA SER A 285 -29.88 -9.47 -6.87
C SER A 285 -29.53 -8.52 -8.02
N ASN A 286 -29.36 -7.23 -7.75
CA ASN A 286 -28.99 -6.22 -8.73
C ASN A 286 -27.81 -5.35 -8.25
N PRO A 287 -26.58 -5.90 -8.20
CA PRO A 287 -25.43 -5.13 -7.76
C PRO A 287 -25.05 -4.08 -8.81
N GLN A 288 -24.67 -2.91 -8.33
CA GLN A 288 -24.17 -1.81 -9.14
C GLN A 288 -22.68 -1.63 -8.88
N PRO A 289 -21.88 -1.33 -9.92
CA PRO A 289 -20.47 -1.06 -9.73
C PRO A 289 -20.27 0.32 -9.09
N ASN A 290 -19.10 0.52 -8.46
CA ASN A 290 -18.62 1.86 -8.11
C ASN A 290 -17.56 2.34 -9.12
N ASP A 291 -17.15 3.60 -9.02
CA ASP A 291 -16.18 4.22 -9.94
C ASP A 291 -14.86 3.46 -9.99
N ARG A 292 -14.34 3.02 -8.83
CA ARG A 292 -13.13 2.20 -8.73
C ARG A 292 -13.30 0.87 -9.48
N GLY A 293 -14.42 0.19 -9.30
CA GLY A 293 -14.71 -1.07 -9.98
C GLY A 293 -14.81 -0.91 -11.49
N LEU A 294 -15.43 0.17 -11.96
CA LEU A 294 -15.51 0.53 -13.38
C LEU A 294 -14.13 0.83 -13.96
N GLN A 295 -13.30 1.62 -13.27
CA GLN A 295 -11.96 1.93 -13.76
C GLN A 295 -11.11 0.67 -13.90
N ILE A 296 -11.14 -0.22 -12.90
CA ILE A 296 -10.39 -1.48 -12.94
C ILE A 296 -10.87 -2.36 -14.12
N ALA A 297 -12.19 -2.55 -14.25
CA ALA A 297 -12.75 -3.46 -15.24
C ALA A 297 -12.63 -2.96 -16.68
N ASN A 298 -12.48 -1.65 -16.88
CA ASN A 298 -12.39 -1.05 -18.21
C ASN A 298 -10.95 -0.61 -18.53
N GLU A 299 -10.44 0.42 -17.86
CA GLU A 299 -9.16 1.04 -18.18
C GLU A 299 -8.01 0.08 -17.87
N PHE A 300 -7.90 -0.38 -16.62
CA PHE A 300 -6.75 -1.19 -16.19
C PHE A 300 -6.76 -2.59 -16.79
N TYR A 301 -7.95 -3.11 -17.10
CA TYR A 301 -8.10 -4.35 -17.86
C TYR A 301 -7.48 -4.26 -19.26
N ASN A 302 -7.72 -3.17 -19.99
CA ASN A 302 -7.12 -2.95 -21.30
C ASN A 302 -5.59 -2.76 -21.19
N ILE A 303 -5.14 -2.00 -20.19
CA ILE A 303 -3.70 -1.85 -19.90
C ILE A 303 -3.05 -3.22 -19.61
N ALA A 304 -3.67 -4.05 -18.78
CA ALA A 304 -3.16 -5.38 -18.45
C ALA A 304 -3.08 -6.30 -19.67
N LYS A 305 -4.09 -6.24 -20.56
CA LYS A 305 -4.05 -6.96 -21.85
C LYS A 305 -2.86 -6.52 -22.69
N ASP A 306 -2.68 -5.21 -22.85
CA ASP A 306 -1.61 -4.67 -23.69
C ASP A 306 -0.21 -5.02 -23.16
N TRP A 307 -0.03 -5.02 -21.83
CA TRP A 307 1.25 -5.38 -21.21
C TRP A 307 1.60 -6.86 -21.27
N PHE A 308 0.62 -7.74 -21.54
CA PHE A 308 0.80 -9.19 -21.56
C PHE A 308 0.71 -9.83 -22.94
N LYS A 309 0.31 -9.07 -23.97
CA LYS A 309 0.58 -9.41 -25.37
C LYS A 309 2.08 -9.65 -25.57
#